data_AF-A0A3M1T8P7-F1
#
_entry.id   AF-A0A3M1T8P7-F1
#
_cell.length_a   1.000
_cell.length_b   1.000
_cell.length_c   1.000
_cell.angle_alpha   90.00
_cell.angle_beta   90.00
_cell.angle_gamma   90.00
#
_symmetry.space_group_name_H-M   'P 1'
#
loop_
_entity.id
_entity.type
_entity.pdbx_description
1 polymer ?
#
loop_
_entity_poly.entity_id
_entity_poly.type
_entity_poly.pdbx_seq_one_letter_code
_entity_poly.pdbx_strand_id
1 'polypeptide(L)'
;MPGQPLQLQDFQWGWWPLFPLYPFSQRRTLRREVIAGSIWTFDQLQGIFYVGVPIRMTVVKLDGGGLLVYAPVAPTPECVRLVHELVAEHGDVKYIVLPTISGLEHKVFVVPFARCFPEAQIWIAPQQWSFPIDLPLSWLGFPRHRTHVLLRDLQQTPFGDQFEFAILDPIDLGLGRFAEVAWCDRRSRTLLVADSLVSVPAEPPAILQLDPYPLLFHARDTASDALEDTPANRRRGWQRIALFALYFQPSALEVPRWGTVLRNAIKASDRS
;
A
#
# COMPACT_ATOMS: atom_id res chain seq x y z
N MET A 1 18.19 16.45 -11.56
CA MET A 1 19.30 15.49 -11.48
C MET A 1 19.04 14.36 -12.47
N PRO A 2 19.96 14.00 -13.38
CA PRO A 2 19.82 12.78 -14.17
C PRO A 2 19.84 11.58 -13.22
N GLY A 3 18.84 10.71 -13.34
CA GLY A 3 18.59 9.61 -12.40
C GLY A 3 19.78 8.66 -12.31
N GLN A 4 20.23 8.37 -11.08
CA GLN A 4 21.17 7.29 -10.83
C GLN A 4 20.65 5.99 -11.48
N PRO A 5 21.51 5.16 -12.07
CA PRO A 5 21.10 3.88 -12.65
C PRO A 5 20.43 3.02 -11.57
N LEU A 6 19.25 2.50 -11.88
CA LEU A 6 18.47 1.62 -10.99
C LEU A 6 19.29 0.36 -10.68
N GLN A 7 19.65 0.15 -9.41
CA GLN A 7 20.34 -1.06 -8.98
C GLN A 7 19.32 -2.05 -8.42
N LEU A 8 19.44 -3.34 -8.75
CA LEU A 8 18.54 -4.39 -8.23
C LEU A 8 18.53 -4.46 -6.69
N GLN A 9 19.58 -3.99 -6.04
CA GLN A 9 19.67 -3.89 -4.58
C GLN A 9 18.72 -2.80 -4.02
N ASP A 10 18.36 -1.80 -4.83
CA ASP A 10 17.51 -0.68 -4.39
C ASP A 10 16.07 -1.10 -4.08
N PHE A 11 15.62 -2.22 -4.65
CA PHE A 11 14.25 -2.72 -4.48
C PHE A 11 14.14 -3.78 -3.39
N GLN A 12 15.25 -4.14 -2.75
CA GLN A 12 15.28 -5.26 -1.81
C GLN A 12 14.49 -4.95 -0.53
N TRP A 13 13.54 -5.81 -0.23
CA TRP A 13 12.78 -5.83 1.02
C TRP A 13 13.06 -7.12 1.80
N GLY A 14 14.04 -7.10 2.71
CA GLY A 14 14.51 -8.31 3.41
C GLY A 14 13.51 -8.98 4.36
N TRP A 15 12.48 -8.25 4.79
CA TRP A 15 11.48 -8.77 5.74
C TRP A 15 10.23 -9.33 5.06
N TRP A 16 10.27 -9.51 3.74
CA TRP A 16 9.19 -10.14 2.98
C TRP A 16 8.72 -11.50 3.52
N PRO A 17 9.56 -12.35 4.18
CA PRO A 17 9.07 -13.63 4.72
C PRO A 17 8.04 -13.47 5.85
N LEU A 18 8.00 -12.33 6.54
CA LEU A 18 6.99 -12.08 7.59
C LEU A 18 5.57 -11.94 7.03
N PHE A 19 5.46 -11.41 5.82
CA PHE A 19 4.19 -11.24 5.13
C PHE A 19 4.41 -11.41 3.62
N PRO A 20 4.42 -12.66 3.13
CA PRO A 20 4.94 -13.02 1.80
C PRO A 20 3.93 -12.69 0.68
N LEU A 21 3.68 -11.41 0.48
CA LEU A 21 2.92 -10.91 -0.66
C LEU A 21 3.84 -10.65 -1.84
N TYR A 22 3.40 -11.01 -3.06
CA TYR A 22 4.02 -10.55 -4.30
C TYR A 22 4.21 -9.03 -4.24
N PRO A 23 5.33 -8.45 -4.73
CA PRO A 23 6.47 -9.05 -5.41
C PRO A 23 7.57 -9.56 -4.45
N PHE A 24 7.19 -9.97 -3.24
CA PHE A 24 8.07 -10.54 -2.21
C PHE A 24 9.21 -9.58 -1.84
N SER A 25 10.44 -9.94 -2.23
CA SER A 25 11.67 -9.22 -1.93
C SER A 25 11.92 -8.04 -2.86
N GLN A 26 11.22 -7.91 -3.99
CA GLN A 26 11.52 -6.92 -5.04
C GLN A 26 10.43 -5.86 -5.15
N ARG A 27 10.48 -4.85 -4.27
CA ARG A 27 9.45 -3.81 -4.16
C ARG A 27 9.93 -2.48 -4.74
N ARG A 28 9.63 -2.28 -6.02
CA ARG A 28 9.83 -0.98 -6.68
C ARG A 28 8.85 0.06 -6.14
N THR A 29 9.33 1.29 -6.04
CA THR A 29 8.60 2.45 -5.53
C THR A 29 8.48 3.52 -6.60
N LEU A 30 7.26 3.87 -6.97
CA LEU A 30 6.99 4.97 -7.88
C LEU A 30 6.57 6.21 -7.08
N ARG A 31 7.46 7.22 -6.98
CA ARG A 31 7.10 8.53 -6.43
C ARG A 31 6.40 9.39 -7.47
N ARG A 32 5.30 10.02 -7.09
CA ARG A 32 4.62 11.06 -7.87
C ARG A 32 4.30 12.25 -6.98
N GLU A 33 4.59 13.45 -7.45
CA GLU A 33 4.05 14.68 -6.87
C GLU A 33 2.61 14.86 -7.35
N VAL A 34 1.67 14.92 -6.40
CA VAL A 34 0.23 15.07 -6.71
C VAL A 34 -0.25 16.49 -6.43
N ILE A 35 0.39 17.19 -5.49
CA ILE A 35 0.22 18.63 -5.30
C ILE A 35 1.60 19.27 -5.15
N ALA A 36 1.91 20.18 -6.08
CA ALA A 36 3.21 20.81 -6.21
C ALA A 36 3.73 21.36 -4.87
N GLY A 37 4.94 20.96 -4.50
CA GLY A 37 5.67 21.38 -3.30
C GLY A 37 5.01 20.99 -1.98
N SER A 38 4.04 20.05 -1.97
CA SER A 38 3.31 19.75 -0.74
C SER A 38 2.86 18.31 -0.52
N ILE A 39 2.47 17.56 -1.57
CA ILE A 39 1.96 16.19 -1.41
C ILE A 39 2.55 15.29 -2.47
N TRP A 40 3.12 14.17 -2.02
CA TRP A 40 3.72 13.14 -2.87
C TRP A 40 3.17 11.76 -2.51
N THR A 41 2.88 10.94 -3.51
CA THR A 41 2.50 9.55 -3.34
C THR A 41 3.66 8.63 -3.70
N PHE A 42 3.78 7.52 -3.00
CA PHE A 42 4.79 6.48 -3.20
C PHE A 42 4.03 5.17 -3.34
N ASP A 43 3.95 4.68 -4.57
CA ASP A 43 3.20 3.47 -4.89
C ASP A 43 4.16 2.27 -4.98
N GLN A 44 3.80 1.16 -4.33
CA GLN A 44 4.44 -0.15 -4.50
C GLN A 44 3.39 -1.19 -4.92
N LEU A 45 3.83 -2.36 -5.40
CA LEU A 45 2.92 -3.48 -5.66
C LEU A 45 2.73 -4.36 -4.42
N GLN A 46 1.52 -4.88 -4.26
CA GLN A 46 1.24 -6.00 -3.38
C GLN A 46 0.20 -6.94 -3.99
N GLY A 47 0.26 -8.24 -3.68
CA GLY A 47 -0.76 -9.17 -4.18
C GLY A 47 -0.54 -10.63 -3.85
N ILE A 48 -1.52 -11.45 -4.23
CA ILE A 48 -1.52 -12.91 -4.20
C ILE A 48 -2.02 -13.45 -5.54
N PHE A 49 -1.57 -14.63 -5.97
CA PHE A 49 -1.99 -15.25 -7.25
C PHE A 49 -1.88 -14.33 -8.48
N TYR A 50 -0.82 -13.52 -8.54
CA TYR A 50 -0.62 -12.46 -9.56
C TYR A 50 -1.75 -11.42 -9.62
N VAL A 51 -2.67 -11.39 -8.65
CA VAL A 51 -3.59 -10.27 -8.45
C VAL A 51 -2.81 -9.16 -7.74
N GLY A 52 -2.00 -8.45 -8.53
CA GLY A 52 -1.20 -7.32 -8.07
C GLY A 52 -2.05 -6.04 -8.04
N VAL A 53 -2.10 -5.40 -6.88
CA VAL A 53 -2.72 -4.08 -6.69
C VAL A 53 -1.70 -3.09 -6.13
N PRO A 54 -1.84 -1.78 -6.42
CA PRO A 54 -0.99 -0.78 -5.78
C PRO A 54 -1.31 -0.67 -4.28
N ILE A 55 -0.27 -0.56 -3.46
CA ILE A 55 -0.34 -0.04 -2.09
C ILE A 55 0.39 1.31 -2.05
N ARG A 56 -0.22 2.30 -1.38
CA ARG A 56 0.20 3.70 -1.43
C ARG A 56 0.58 4.23 -0.06
N MET A 57 1.76 4.82 -0.01
CA MET A 57 2.18 5.77 1.03
C MET A 57 2.02 7.19 0.51
N THR A 58 1.60 8.11 1.37
CA THR A 58 1.54 9.55 1.04
C THR A 58 2.44 10.34 1.97
N VAL A 59 3.26 11.23 1.41
CA VAL A 59 4.09 12.16 2.17
C VAL A 59 3.48 13.55 2.00
N VAL A 60 3.26 14.24 3.13
CA VAL A 60 2.67 15.57 3.18
C VAL A 60 3.65 16.51 3.87
N LYS A 61 3.88 17.68 3.27
CA LYS A 61 4.65 18.77 3.88
C LYS A 61 3.85 19.42 5.00
N LEU A 62 4.50 19.59 6.16
CA LEU A 62 3.92 20.24 7.32
C LEU A 62 4.08 21.76 7.27
N ASP A 63 3.06 22.50 7.69
CA ASP A 63 3.10 23.97 7.76
C ASP A 63 4.13 24.45 8.82
N GLY A 64 4.30 23.69 9.90
CA GLY A 64 5.33 23.89 10.93
C GLY A 64 6.74 23.40 10.54
N GLY A 65 6.92 22.95 9.30
CA GLY A 65 8.17 22.37 8.80
C GLY A 65 8.31 20.86 9.05
N GLY A 66 9.03 20.20 8.17
CA GLY A 66 9.16 18.74 8.14
C GLY A 66 8.05 18.05 7.37
N LEU A 67 8.01 16.73 7.51
CA LEU A 67 7.14 15.85 6.74
C LEU A 67 6.29 14.94 7.63
N LEU A 68 5.07 14.67 7.17
CA LEU A 68 4.21 13.59 7.67
C LEU A 68 4.16 12.48 6.63
N VAL A 69 4.32 11.24 7.06
CA VAL A 69 4.20 10.04 6.24
C VAL A 69 2.91 9.30 6.63
N TYR A 70 2.00 9.12 5.69
CA TYR A 70 0.71 8.47 5.86
C TYR A 70 0.70 7.10 5.17
N ALA A 71 0.28 6.05 5.88
CA ALA A 71 0.23 4.66 5.41
C ALA A 71 1.55 4.18 4.76
N PRO A 72 2.65 4.04 5.53
CA PRO A 72 3.95 3.66 4.99
C PRO A 72 3.94 2.38 4.15
N VAL A 73 4.73 2.38 3.08
CA VAL A 73 5.05 1.19 2.27
C VAL A 73 6.41 0.63 2.65
N ALA A 74 6.84 -0.49 2.05
CA ALA A 74 8.11 -1.12 2.41
C ALA A 74 9.28 -0.13 2.25
N PRO A 75 10.11 0.06 3.29
CA PRO A 75 11.25 0.97 3.25
C PRO A 75 12.43 0.33 2.52
N THR A 76 12.26 0.06 1.22
CA THR A 76 13.38 -0.33 0.35
C THR A 76 14.39 0.80 0.25
N PRO A 77 15.66 0.54 -0.09
CA PRO A 77 16.64 1.60 -0.29
C PRO A 77 16.18 2.68 -1.30
N GLU A 78 15.45 2.29 -2.35
CA GLU A 78 14.81 3.22 -3.29
C GLU A 78 13.81 4.15 -2.58
N CYS A 79 12.87 3.57 -1.83
CA CYS A 79 11.84 4.31 -1.11
C CYS A 79 12.47 5.31 -0.12
N VAL A 80 13.41 4.84 0.68
CA VAL A 80 14.09 5.65 1.71
C VAL A 80 14.89 6.79 1.09
N ARG A 81 15.63 6.54 0.00
CA ARG A 81 16.35 7.58 -0.74
C ARG A 81 15.40 8.65 -1.29
N LEU A 82 14.28 8.25 -1.90
CA LEU A 82 13.28 9.17 -2.44
C LEU A 82 12.61 10.02 -1.34
N VAL A 83 12.47 9.49 -0.12
CA VAL A 83 12.01 10.26 1.05
C VAL A 83 13.10 11.21 1.54
N HIS A 84 14.37 10.79 1.56
CA HIS A 84 15.48 11.67 1.94
C HIS A 84 15.66 12.88 1.01
N GLU A 85 15.33 12.76 -0.28
CA GLU A 85 15.26 13.91 -1.18
C GLU A 85 14.24 14.96 -0.68
N LEU A 86 13.07 14.51 -0.22
CA LEU A 86 12.07 15.42 0.37
C LEU A 86 12.53 15.98 1.71
N VAL A 87 13.21 15.18 2.53
CA VAL A 87 13.77 15.63 3.82
C VAL A 87 14.79 16.74 3.62
N ALA A 88 15.66 16.62 2.60
CA ALA A 88 16.66 17.63 2.29
C ALA A 88 16.03 18.99 1.93
N GLU A 89 14.83 19.01 1.36
CA GLU A 89 14.15 20.22 0.92
C GLU A 89 13.15 20.77 1.94
N HIS A 90 12.49 19.90 2.70
CA HIS A 90 11.32 20.26 3.52
C HIS A 90 11.50 20.00 5.02
N GLY A 91 12.61 19.38 5.42
CA GLY A 91 12.92 19.01 6.80
C GLY A 91 12.54 17.57 7.15
N ASP A 92 12.93 17.14 8.35
CA ASP A 92 12.80 15.75 8.79
C ASP A 92 11.36 15.23 8.78
N VAL A 93 11.22 13.91 8.65
CA VAL A 93 9.98 13.21 8.94
C VAL A 93 9.66 13.36 10.43
N LYS A 94 8.60 14.10 10.75
CA LYS A 94 8.12 14.34 12.13
C LYS A 94 7.12 13.29 12.58
N TYR A 95 6.24 12.86 11.66
CA TYR A 95 5.13 11.97 11.98
C TYR A 95 5.02 10.83 10.97
N ILE A 96 4.76 9.63 11.47
CA ILE A 96 4.42 8.44 10.69
C ILE A 96 3.05 7.96 11.15
N VAL A 97 2.09 7.86 10.23
CA VAL A 97 0.70 7.56 10.52
C VAL A 97 0.32 6.18 9.99
N LEU A 98 -0.15 5.30 10.87
CA LEU A 98 -0.89 4.09 10.53
C LEU A 98 -2.39 4.42 10.65
N PRO A 99 -3.08 4.76 9.56
CA PRO A 99 -4.43 5.31 9.63
C PRO A 99 -5.52 4.26 9.78
N THR A 100 -5.17 2.98 9.72
CA THR A 100 -6.14 1.89 9.64
C THR A 100 -5.77 0.76 10.58
N ILE A 101 -6.77 0.01 11.01
CA ILE A 101 -6.58 -1.33 11.61
C ILE A 101 -6.86 -2.43 10.57
N SER A 102 -7.21 -2.05 9.33
CA SER A 102 -7.43 -2.96 8.21
C SER A 102 -6.14 -3.67 7.82
N GLY A 103 -6.24 -4.99 7.73
CA GLY A 103 -5.21 -5.84 7.15
C GLY A 103 -3.85 -5.80 7.86
N LEU A 104 -2.97 -6.72 7.48
CA LEU A 104 -1.56 -6.68 7.91
C LEU A 104 -0.70 -5.85 6.96
N GLU A 105 -1.17 -5.62 5.73
CA GLU A 105 -0.49 -4.95 4.63
C GLU A 105 -0.11 -3.51 4.94
N HIS A 106 -1.00 -2.73 5.57
CA HIS A 106 -0.71 -1.33 5.95
C HIS A 106 0.12 -1.23 7.23
N LYS A 107 0.16 -2.31 8.03
CA LYS A 107 0.81 -2.35 9.34
C LYS A 107 2.24 -2.85 9.31
N VAL A 108 2.50 -3.89 8.51
CA VAL A 108 3.78 -4.62 8.47
C VAL A 108 4.96 -3.71 8.13
N PHE A 109 4.72 -2.62 7.39
CA PHE A 109 5.76 -1.68 6.98
C PHE A 109 6.02 -0.56 7.98
N VAL A 110 5.11 -0.28 8.92
CA VAL A 110 5.18 0.89 9.81
C VAL A 110 6.43 0.87 10.68
N VAL A 111 6.67 -0.24 11.40
CA VAL A 111 7.82 -0.36 12.31
C VAL A 111 9.14 -0.36 11.54
N PRO A 112 9.33 -1.15 10.46
CA PRO A 112 10.52 -1.06 9.64
C PRO A 112 10.76 0.35 9.09
N PHE A 113 9.74 1.02 8.59
CA PHE A 113 9.86 2.38 8.06
C PHE A 113 10.28 3.36 9.16
N ALA A 114 9.68 3.25 10.35
CA ALA A 114 10.02 4.06 11.51
C ALA A 114 11.45 3.83 12.03
N ARG A 115 12.11 2.72 11.70
CA ARG A 115 13.54 2.51 12.02
C ARG A 115 14.46 3.35 11.11
N CYS A 116 14.03 3.67 9.90
CA CYS A 116 14.75 4.57 9.00
C CYS A 116 14.66 6.04 9.44
N PHE A 117 13.62 6.40 10.22
CA PHE A 117 13.38 7.74 10.73
C PHE A 117 13.17 7.69 12.26
N PRO A 118 14.25 7.53 13.05
CA PRO A 118 14.15 7.22 14.49
C PRO A 118 13.54 8.35 15.32
N GLU A 119 13.66 9.60 14.89
CA GLU A 119 13.11 10.77 15.58
C GLU A 119 11.61 11.00 15.31
N ALA A 120 11.04 10.33 14.30
CA ALA A 120 9.64 10.48 13.95
C ALA A 120 8.73 9.87 15.03
N GLN A 121 7.66 10.57 15.40
CA GLN A 121 6.59 10.01 16.22
C GLN A 121 5.65 9.17 15.37
N ILE A 122 5.19 8.05 15.91
CA ILE A 122 4.26 7.13 15.27
C ILE A 122 2.86 7.38 15.82
N TRP A 123 1.89 7.60 14.94
CA TRP A 123 0.50 7.82 15.27
C TRP A 123 -0.36 6.74 14.63
N ILE A 124 -1.16 6.03 15.43
CA ILE A 124 -1.90 4.86 14.95
C ILE A 124 -3.39 5.02 15.17
N ALA A 125 -4.20 4.47 14.26
CA ALA A 125 -5.64 4.31 14.49
C ALA A 125 -5.90 3.53 15.79
N PRO A 126 -6.95 3.87 16.55
CA PRO A 126 -7.28 3.19 17.79
C PRO A 126 -7.68 1.73 17.52
N GLN A 127 -7.59 0.89 18.55
CA GLN A 127 -8.03 -0.52 18.50
C GLN A 127 -7.23 -1.39 17.51
N GLN A 128 -5.93 -1.12 17.39
CA GLN A 128 -5.02 -2.01 16.66
C GLN A 128 -5.07 -3.43 17.22
N TRP A 129 -5.04 -4.41 16.32
CA TRP A 129 -5.05 -5.84 16.63
C TRP A 129 -3.96 -6.58 15.85
N SER A 130 -3.68 -7.85 16.16
CA SER A 130 -2.84 -8.69 15.29
C SER A 130 -3.40 -10.08 15.03
N PHE A 131 -2.87 -10.71 13.99
CA PHE A 131 -3.23 -12.06 13.54
C PHE A 131 -2.01 -12.99 13.60
N PRO A 132 -2.17 -14.28 13.93
CA PRO A 132 -3.42 -14.97 14.33
C PRO A 132 -3.81 -14.74 15.79
N ILE A 133 -2.93 -14.12 16.58
CA ILE A 133 -3.13 -13.84 18.00
C ILE A 133 -3.03 -12.34 18.19
N ASP A 134 -3.91 -11.78 19.02
CA ASP A 134 -3.90 -10.36 19.36
C ASP A 134 -2.79 -10.06 20.37
N LEU A 135 -1.66 -9.59 19.87
CA LEU A 135 -0.43 -9.35 20.63
C LEU A 135 -0.28 -7.85 20.91
N PRO A 136 0.31 -7.48 22.05
CA PRO A 136 0.64 -6.09 22.33
C PRO A 136 1.53 -5.49 21.23
N LEU A 137 1.23 -4.26 20.80
CA LEU A 137 2.00 -3.56 19.75
C LEU A 137 3.51 -3.51 20.02
N SER A 138 3.93 -3.44 21.29
CA SER A 138 5.35 -3.48 21.65
C SER A 138 6.04 -4.78 21.26
N TRP A 139 5.31 -5.90 21.24
CA TRP A 139 5.84 -7.20 20.79
C TRP A 139 5.92 -7.28 19.26
N LEU A 140 5.09 -6.49 18.56
CA LEU A 140 5.17 -6.29 17.11
C LEU A 140 6.24 -5.26 16.71
N GLY A 141 7.03 -4.76 17.69
CA GLY A 141 8.15 -3.86 17.47
C GLY A 141 7.82 -2.37 17.49
N PHE A 142 6.59 -1.98 17.83
CA PHE A 142 6.24 -0.56 18.00
C PHE A 142 6.93 0.02 19.26
N PRO A 143 7.75 1.08 19.11
CA PRO A 143 8.45 1.69 20.24
C PRO A 143 7.49 2.48 21.14
N ARG A 144 7.29 2.02 22.37
CA ARG A 144 6.32 2.59 23.33
C ARG A 144 6.48 4.10 23.57
N HIS A 145 7.71 4.60 23.61
CA HIS A 145 8.00 6.00 23.95
C HIS A 145 7.64 7.01 22.86
N ARG A 146 7.42 6.55 21.62
CA ARG A 146 7.11 7.40 20.46
C ARG A 146 5.94 6.88 19.63
N THR A 147 5.12 5.98 20.20
CA THR A 147 3.90 5.48 19.55
C THR A 147 2.70 6.02 20.31
N HIS A 148 1.84 6.74 19.60
CA HIS A 148 0.67 7.43 20.12
C HIS A 148 -0.59 6.94 19.40
N VAL A 149 -1.69 6.85 20.13
CA VAL A 149 -2.99 6.48 19.57
C VAL A 149 -3.71 7.76 19.16
N LEU A 150 -4.27 7.78 17.95
CA LEU A 150 -5.15 8.84 17.50
C LEU A 150 -6.46 8.77 18.29
N LEU A 151 -6.67 9.78 19.12
CA LEU A 151 -7.90 9.96 19.88
C LEU A 151 -8.83 10.90 19.10
N ARG A 152 -10.14 10.85 19.40
CA ARG A 152 -11.14 11.71 18.74
C ARG A 152 -10.94 13.21 19.02
N ASP A 153 -10.18 13.56 20.05
CA ASP A 153 -9.89 14.94 20.40
C ASP A 153 -8.72 15.50 19.59
N LEU A 154 -9.06 16.34 18.61
CA LEU A 154 -8.12 17.01 17.71
C LEU A 154 -7.13 17.93 18.44
N GLN A 155 -7.55 18.54 19.56
CA GLN A 155 -6.74 19.54 20.28
C GLN A 155 -5.47 18.95 20.92
N GLN A 156 -5.37 17.62 20.97
CA GLN A 156 -4.25 16.92 21.59
C GLN A 156 -3.21 16.42 20.59
N THR A 157 -3.40 16.67 19.30
CA THR A 157 -2.47 16.21 18.26
C THR A 157 -1.58 17.35 17.75
N PRO A 158 -0.26 17.13 17.60
CA PRO A 158 0.68 18.19 17.26
C PRO A 158 0.54 18.72 15.82
N PHE A 159 -0.36 18.12 15.04
CA PHE A 159 -0.65 18.46 13.64
C PHE A 159 -2.13 18.89 13.45
N GLY A 160 -2.87 19.13 14.53
CA GLY A 160 -4.30 19.49 14.50
C GLY A 160 -4.61 20.84 13.83
N ASP A 161 -3.62 21.73 13.73
CA ASP A 161 -3.77 23.02 13.01
C ASP A 161 -3.88 22.82 11.49
N GLN A 162 -3.18 21.82 10.96
CA GLN A 162 -3.13 21.54 9.51
C GLN A 162 -4.16 20.47 9.10
N PHE A 163 -4.44 19.51 9.96
CA PHE A 163 -5.30 18.38 9.65
C PHE A 163 -6.58 18.35 10.48
N GLU A 164 -7.65 17.97 9.82
CA GLU A 164 -8.89 17.53 10.42
C GLU A 164 -8.95 16.00 10.29
N PHE A 165 -9.53 15.28 11.25
CA PHE A 165 -9.73 13.84 11.08
C PHE A 165 -11.06 13.35 11.62
N ALA A 166 -11.54 12.24 11.05
CA ALA A 166 -12.74 11.54 11.44
C ALA A 166 -12.44 10.04 11.57
N ILE A 167 -13.00 9.40 12.59
CA ILE A 167 -12.80 7.98 12.86
C ILE A 167 -14.03 7.20 12.42
N LEU A 168 -13.84 6.29 11.48
CA LEU A 168 -14.78 5.21 11.18
C LEU A 168 -14.55 4.09 12.19
N ASP A 169 -15.54 3.85 13.04
CA ASP A 169 -15.47 2.82 14.08
C ASP A 169 -15.36 1.40 13.49
N PRO A 170 -14.83 0.44 14.27
CA PRO A 170 -14.61 -0.92 13.79
C PRO A 170 -15.85 -1.59 13.21
N ILE A 171 -15.70 -2.08 11.99
CA ILE A 171 -16.59 -2.96 11.26
C ILE A 171 -16.03 -4.38 11.36
N ASP A 172 -16.85 -5.33 11.78
CA ASP A 172 -16.48 -6.74 11.83
C ASP A 172 -16.54 -7.35 10.42
N LEU A 173 -15.40 -7.89 9.96
CA LEU A 173 -15.27 -8.59 8.68
C LEU A 173 -15.12 -10.11 8.85
N GLY A 174 -15.35 -10.64 10.06
CA GLY A 174 -15.25 -12.06 10.40
C GLY A 174 -13.82 -12.51 10.70
N LEU A 175 -12.91 -12.44 9.71
CA LEU A 175 -11.49 -12.82 9.90
C LEU A 175 -10.64 -11.71 10.54
N GLY A 176 -11.20 -10.51 10.70
CA GLY A 176 -10.54 -9.34 11.24
C GLY A 176 -11.50 -8.16 11.35
N ARG A 177 -10.99 -7.01 11.80
CA ARG A 177 -11.76 -5.78 11.92
C ARG A 177 -11.22 -4.73 10.97
N PHE A 178 -12.13 -3.93 10.43
CA PHE A 178 -11.82 -2.76 9.62
C PHE A 178 -12.19 -1.51 10.41
N ALA A 179 -11.25 -0.59 10.59
CA ALA A 179 -11.51 0.75 11.11
C ALA A 179 -10.46 1.66 10.49
N GLU A 180 -10.83 2.91 10.24
CA GLU A 180 -9.96 3.87 9.59
C GLU A 180 -10.13 5.26 10.21
N VAL A 181 -9.03 5.99 10.28
CA VAL A 181 -9.02 7.41 10.56
C VAL A 181 -8.80 8.13 9.23
N ALA A 182 -9.84 8.78 8.72
CA ALA A 182 -9.76 9.62 7.54
C ALA A 182 -9.22 11.00 7.93
N TRP A 183 -8.30 11.55 7.14
CA TRP A 183 -7.67 12.84 7.39
C TRP A 183 -7.97 13.83 6.26
N CYS A 184 -8.19 15.08 6.58
CA CYS A 184 -8.35 16.17 5.62
C CYS A 184 -7.25 17.20 5.85
N ASP A 185 -6.36 17.38 4.88
CA ASP A 185 -5.40 18.48 4.86
C ASP A 185 -6.14 19.78 4.51
N ARG A 186 -6.17 20.73 5.44
CA ARG A 186 -6.96 21.96 5.31
C ARG A 186 -6.51 22.83 4.15
N ARG A 187 -5.19 22.99 4.02
CA ARG A 187 -4.58 23.92 3.07
C ARG A 187 -4.82 23.48 1.64
N SER A 188 -4.59 22.20 1.35
CA SER A 188 -4.79 21.64 0.00
C SER A 188 -6.22 21.16 -0.26
N ARG A 189 -7.06 21.05 0.77
CA ARG A 189 -8.39 20.42 0.72
C ARG A 189 -8.32 18.97 0.22
N THR A 190 -7.30 18.25 0.66
CA THR A 190 -7.06 16.85 0.26
C THR A 190 -7.55 15.91 1.34
N LEU A 191 -8.40 14.96 0.94
CA LEU A 191 -8.80 13.82 1.78
C LEU A 191 -7.78 12.68 1.63
N LEU A 192 -7.24 12.24 2.76
CA LEU A 192 -6.36 11.08 2.90
C LEU A 192 -7.15 9.95 3.58
N VAL A 193 -7.28 8.84 2.87
CA VAL A 193 -7.96 7.61 3.27
C VAL A 193 -7.14 6.44 2.73
N ALA A 194 -7.20 5.29 3.39
CA ALA A 194 -6.58 4.05 2.94
C ALA A 194 -7.60 3.24 2.12
N ASP A 195 -8.38 2.37 2.76
CA ASP A 195 -9.24 1.41 2.05
C ASP A 195 -10.73 1.78 2.10
N SER A 196 -11.16 2.82 2.83
CA SER A 196 -12.58 3.24 2.82
C SER A 196 -13.04 3.78 1.46
N LEU A 197 -12.11 4.34 0.68
CA LEU A 197 -12.37 4.83 -0.67
C LEU A 197 -11.21 4.45 -1.58
N VAL A 198 -11.53 3.77 -2.67
CA VAL A 198 -10.56 3.33 -3.67
C VAL A 198 -10.89 3.90 -5.03
N SER A 199 -9.85 4.32 -5.76
CA SER A 199 -9.98 4.80 -7.14
C SER A 199 -9.49 3.73 -8.11
N VAL A 200 -10.37 3.25 -8.98
CA VAL A 200 -10.05 2.28 -10.03
C VAL A 200 -9.95 3.00 -11.38
N PRO A 201 -8.75 3.33 -11.87
CA PRO A 201 -8.60 3.95 -13.18
C PRO A 201 -9.00 2.99 -14.31
N ALA A 202 -9.40 3.56 -15.46
CA ALA A 202 -9.71 2.77 -16.65
C ALA A 202 -8.46 2.06 -17.23
N GLU A 203 -7.29 2.69 -17.10
CA GLU A 203 -6.00 2.12 -17.49
C GLU A 203 -5.27 1.52 -16.28
N PRO A 204 -4.42 0.50 -16.49
CA PRO A 204 -3.58 -0.03 -15.42
C PRO A 204 -2.70 1.07 -14.79
N PRO A 205 -2.66 1.19 -13.45
CA PRO A 205 -1.76 2.10 -12.74
C PRO A 205 -0.31 1.98 -13.21
N ALA A 206 0.43 3.09 -13.25
CA ALA A 206 1.79 3.12 -13.79
C ALA A 206 2.74 2.09 -13.15
N ILE A 207 2.60 1.82 -11.84
CA ILE A 207 3.39 0.82 -11.13
C ILE A 207 3.16 -0.61 -11.68
N LEU A 208 1.93 -0.95 -12.08
CA LEU A 208 1.56 -2.23 -12.70
C LEU A 208 2.07 -2.36 -14.14
N GLN A 209 2.48 -1.25 -14.76
CA GLN A 209 3.00 -1.27 -16.13
C GLN A 209 4.51 -1.53 -16.19
N LEU A 210 5.21 -1.49 -15.05
CA LEU A 210 6.65 -1.74 -14.97
C LEU A 210 7.01 -3.21 -15.21
N ASP A 211 6.17 -4.13 -14.71
CA ASP A 211 6.19 -5.55 -15.01
C ASP A 211 4.79 -5.97 -15.45
N PRO A 212 4.54 -6.12 -16.77
CA PRO A 212 3.20 -6.39 -17.27
C PRO A 212 2.77 -7.84 -17.06
N TYR A 213 3.66 -8.74 -16.62
CA TYR A 213 3.35 -10.17 -16.53
C TYR A 213 2.05 -10.48 -15.77
N PRO A 214 1.78 -9.90 -14.57
CA PRO A 214 0.51 -10.12 -13.87
C PRO A 214 -0.72 -9.66 -14.68
N LEU A 215 -0.60 -8.54 -15.40
CA LEU A 215 -1.68 -8.05 -16.26
C LEU A 215 -1.95 -9.04 -17.40
N LEU A 216 -0.89 -9.48 -18.09
CA LEU A 216 -1.01 -10.40 -19.22
C LEU A 216 -1.50 -11.78 -18.77
N PHE A 217 -1.07 -12.25 -17.59
CA PHE A 217 -1.52 -13.49 -16.99
C PHE A 217 -3.05 -13.52 -16.83
N HIS A 218 -3.61 -12.44 -16.26
CA HIS A 218 -5.06 -12.31 -16.02
C HIS A 218 -5.86 -11.92 -17.27
N ALA A 219 -5.21 -11.47 -18.34
CA ALA A 219 -5.88 -11.15 -19.62
C ALA A 219 -6.34 -12.40 -20.39
N ARG A 220 -5.78 -13.57 -20.10
CA ARG A 220 -6.07 -14.85 -20.76
C ARG A 220 -7.41 -15.43 -20.36
N ASP A 221 -8.09 -16.12 -21.28
CA ASP A 221 -9.28 -16.92 -20.98
C ASP A 221 -8.91 -18.35 -20.58
N THR A 222 -7.81 -18.87 -21.13
CA THR A 222 -7.30 -20.20 -20.82
C THR A 222 -5.79 -20.20 -20.57
N ALA A 223 -5.30 -21.23 -19.88
CA ALA A 223 -3.87 -21.36 -19.59
C ALA A 223 -2.99 -21.60 -20.82
N SER A 224 -3.59 -21.99 -21.95
CA SER A 224 -2.90 -22.17 -23.25
C SER A 224 -2.86 -20.92 -24.11
N ASP A 225 -3.57 -19.85 -23.73
CA ASP A 225 -3.56 -18.60 -24.50
C ASP A 225 -2.17 -17.95 -24.42
N ALA A 226 -1.72 -17.35 -25.53
CA ALA A 226 -0.45 -16.64 -25.60
C ALA A 226 -0.46 -15.38 -24.74
N LEU A 227 0.70 -15.05 -24.14
CA LEU A 227 0.91 -13.82 -23.38
C LEU A 227 1.29 -12.67 -24.33
N GLU A 228 0.33 -12.21 -25.12
CA GLU A 228 0.54 -11.10 -26.05
C GLU A 228 0.51 -9.75 -25.33
N ASP A 229 1.64 -9.05 -25.33
CA ASP A 229 1.77 -7.74 -24.71
C ASP A 229 1.18 -6.63 -25.60
N THR A 230 -0.12 -6.39 -25.45
CA THR A 230 -0.84 -5.30 -26.12
C THR A 230 -1.50 -4.38 -25.09
N PRO A 231 -1.72 -3.08 -25.40
CA PRO A 231 -2.47 -2.19 -24.52
C PRO A 231 -3.87 -2.71 -24.16
N ALA A 232 -4.53 -3.38 -25.10
CA ALA A 232 -5.83 -4.02 -24.88
C ALA A 232 -5.74 -5.15 -23.86
N ASN A 233 -4.75 -6.04 -23.97
CA ASN A 233 -4.56 -7.15 -23.03
C ASN A 233 -4.16 -6.66 -21.63
N ARG A 234 -3.26 -5.67 -21.54
CA ARG A 234 -2.92 -5.05 -20.24
C ARG A 234 -4.15 -4.49 -19.54
N ARG A 235 -5.02 -3.77 -20.27
CA ARG A 235 -6.29 -3.24 -19.76
C ARG A 235 -7.25 -4.34 -19.33
N ARG A 236 -7.41 -5.38 -20.16
CA ARG A 236 -8.27 -6.54 -19.86
C ARG A 236 -7.84 -7.25 -18.57
N GLY A 237 -6.54 -7.47 -18.42
CA GLY A 237 -5.96 -8.03 -17.19
C GLY A 237 -6.23 -7.16 -15.97
N TRP A 238 -5.99 -5.85 -16.08
CA TRP A 238 -6.27 -4.90 -15.00
C TRP A 238 -7.74 -4.92 -14.57
N GLN A 239 -8.67 -4.89 -15.52
CA GLN A 239 -10.11 -4.94 -15.22
C GLN A 239 -10.48 -6.21 -14.42
N ARG A 240 -9.90 -7.36 -14.79
CA ARG A 240 -10.13 -8.63 -14.09
C ARG A 240 -9.51 -8.66 -12.70
N ILE A 241 -8.29 -8.15 -12.55
CA ILE A 241 -7.61 -7.98 -11.26
C ILE A 241 -8.46 -7.08 -10.33
N ALA A 242 -8.93 -5.94 -10.83
CA ALA A 242 -9.75 -5.01 -10.06
C ALA A 242 -11.08 -5.63 -9.62
N LEU A 243 -11.75 -6.36 -10.52
CA LEU A 243 -12.98 -7.09 -10.19
C LEU A 243 -12.74 -8.16 -9.11
N PHE A 244 -11.65 -8.93 -9.23
CA PHE A 244 -11.31 -9.94 -8.24
C PHE A 244 -10.99 -9.30 -6.87
N ALA A 245 -10.19 -8.24 -6.86
CA ALA A 245 -9.76 -7.56 -5.63
C ALA A 245 -10.94 -6.93 -4.85
N LEU A 246 -11.95 -6.40 -5.56
CA LEU A 246 -13.06 -5.71 -4.91
C LEU A 246 -14.20 -6.63 -4.47
N TYR A 247 -14.41 -7.75 -5.16
CA TYR A 247 -15.59 -8.59 -4.93
C TYR A 247 -15.28 -9.98 -4.39
N PHE A 248 -14.01 -10.47 -4.51
CA PHE A 248 -13.52 -11.82 -4.20
C PHE A 248 -14.25 -12.97 -4.93
N GLN A 249 -15.59 -12.93 -5.01
CA GLN A 249 -16.48 -13.73 -5.86
C GLN A 249 -17.66 -12.86 -6.34
N PRO A 250 -17.54 -12.17 -7.50
CA PRO A 250 -18.69 -11.51 -8.12
C PRO A 250 -19.81 -12.53 -8.38
N SER A 251 -21.02 -12.27 -7.88
CA SER A 251 -22.18 -13.16 -8.08
C SER A 251 -22.56 -13.37 -9.55
N ALA A 252 -22.06 -12.52 -10.45
CA ALA A 252 -22.26 -12.60 -11.89
C ALA A 252 -21.28 -13.53 -12.61
N LEU A 253 -20.26 -14.10 -11.94
CA LEU A 253 -19.30 -15.00 -12.56
C LEU A 253 -19.69 -16.48 -12.39
N GLU A 254 -19.87 -17.18 -13.50
CA GLU A 254 -20.04 -18.63 -13.50
C GLU A 254 -18.70 -19.32 -13.20
N VAL A 255 -18.62 -20.06 -12.08
CA VAL A 255 -17.41 -20.81 -11.72
C VAL A 255 -17.35 -22.12 -12.51
N PRO A 256 -16.29 -22.37 -13.30
CA PRO A 256 -16.12 -23.62 -14.02
C PRO A 256 -16.05 -24.82 -13.08
N ARG A 257 -16.61 -25.97 -13.48
CA ARG A 257 -16.51 -27.21 -12.71
C ARG A 257 -15.05 -27.66 -12.55
N TRP A 258 -14.68 -28.14 -11.36
CA TRP A 258 -13.31 -28.60 -11.01
C TRP A 258 -12.68 -29.56 -12.03
N GLY A 259 -13.46 -30.47 -12.63
CA GLY A 259 -12.95 -31.40 -13.65
C GLY A 259 -12.53 -30.75 -14.97
N THR A 260 -13.01 -29.54 -15.25
CA THR A 260 -12.57 -28.71 -16.39
C THR A 260 -11.28 -27.96 -16.03
N VAL A 261 -11.18 -27.45 -14.80
CA VAL A 261 -9.99 -26.75 -14.29
C VAL A 261 -8.76 -27.67 -14.32
N LEU A 262 -8.87 -28.90 -13.79
CA LEU A 262 -7.78 -29.88 -13.78
C LEU A 262 -7.31 -30.28 -15.18
N ARG A 263 -8.23 -30.47 -16.13
CA ARG A 263 -7.88 -30.80 -17.53
C ARG A 263 -7.17 -29.66 -18.24
N ASN A 264 -7.54 -28.42 -17.94
CA ASN A 264 -6.90 -27.24 -18.54
C ASN A 264 -5.52 -26.97 -17.94
N ALA A 265 -5.31 -27.24 -16.65
CA ALA A 265 -4.00 -27.11 -16.01
C ALA A 265 -2.94 -28.03 -16.63
N ILE A 266 -3.32 -29.25 -17.04
CA ILE A 266 -2.40 -30.20 -17.71
C ILE A 266 -1.93 -29.68 -19.08
N LYS A 267 -2.74 -28.85 -19.75
CA LYS A 267 -2.44 -28.29 -21.08
C LYS A 267 -1.69 -26.96 -21.03
N ALA A 268 -1.49 -26.38 -19.84
CA ALA A 268 -0.79 -25.12 -19.68
C ALA A 268 0.70 -25.29 -20.05
N SER A 269 1.19 -24.43 -20.95
CA SER A 269 2.62 -24.38 -21.32
C SER A 269 3.48 -23.69 -20.26
N ASP A 270 2.86 -22.83 -19.44
CA ASP A 270 3.46 -22.11 -18.33
C ASP A 270 2.98 -22.74 -17.00
N ARG A 271 3.94 -23.12 -16.15
CA ARG A 271 3.71 -23.84 -14.86
C ARG A 271 4.07 -22.98 -13.64
N SER A 272 4.31 -21.69 -13.86
CA SER A 272 4.71 -20.71 -12.84
C SER A 272 3.65 -20.43 -11.78
#